data_AF-A0A3N4I3K3-F1
#
_entry.id   AF-A0A3N4I3K3-F1
#
_cell.length_a   1.000
_cell.length_b   1.000
_cell.length_c   1.000
_cell.angle_alpha   90.00
_cell.angle_beta   90.00
_cell.angle_gamma   90.00
#
_symmetry.space_group_name_H-M   'P 1'
#
loop_
_entity.id
_entity.type
_entity.pdbx_description
1 polymer ?
#
loop_
_entity_poly.entity_id
_entity_poly.type
_entity_poly.pdbx_seq_one_letter_code
_entity_poly.pdbx_strand_id
1 'polypeptide(L)'
;MVSHQHTDDSDSDRKLQFWPLIKKIHVYIRAPLLKYGVTLIDLPGTHDANAGRAAIAEKHMKECTHFFIIADIKRAMDNSTAKQLISELFTNKGETATNDMVENVSFVCTSSDNIDKSETYSALAVFRKEMEAVEDHLEALKRQHVEAIKAEKRYKEEVILVDTQLRKAGKRLSVWMRRKNQARKKNWQWPVYFMKKLNSAIRNSSRKRKRADSEETPTKRQKQEDFGYEVPDSDAEDDDDEDEDESEESDDDDDDDDVEFSDDTVPAPTLAKNPDELQEIIKQFRAIKETLRKQKTAAKRAQAAESDRIPILAQEVADLEVSISERCVAARNAFVRKKIKQQYAYIIEEADEELKENAGPNSSNFELSRNYRAIEEQFRVFCVSSHGYQKLQGRLGGKDGKFQNLEATEIPALQRHVHDLAKQPHRVAAVDFSAQFSKFLNSFNIWRTSEEDRGAEGTLSEKYRAAKTVETALDAMKKVYLPSPTTMYSH
;
A
#
# COMPACT_ATOMS: atom_id res chain seq x y z
N MET A 1 -13.48 14.48 6.58
CA MET A 1 -12.87 15.68 7.20
C MET A 1 -12.09 15.21 8.42
N VAL A 2 -10.78 15.40 8.45
CA VAL A 2 -9.91 14.92 9.53
C VAL A 2 -10.06 15.85 10.72
N SER A 3 -10.59 15.33 11.83
CA SER A 3 -10.68 16.05 13.11
C SER A 3 -9.27 16.21 13.69
N HIS A 4 -8.67 17.40 13.56
CA HIS A 4 -7.47 17.76 14.30
C HIS A 4 -7.86 17.98 15.76
N GLN A 5 -7.48 17.04 16.63
CA GLN A 5 -7.43 17.29 18.07
C GLN A 5 -6.26 18.25 18.32
N HIS A 6 -6.56 19.36 19.01
CA HIS A 6 -5.66 20.47 19.31
C HIS A 6 -4.52 20.00 20.22
N THR A 7 -3.27 20.12 19.73
CA THR A 7 -2.10 20.36 20.57
C THR A 7 -1.80 21.85 20.51
N ASP A 8 -1.69 22.47 21.68
CA ASP A 8 -1.29 23.87 21.87
C ASP A 8 -0.02 24.20 21.10
N ASP A 9 -0.04 25.28 20.31
CA ASP A 9 1.16 26.11 20.11
C ASP A 9 0.82 27.52 19.58
N SER A 10 1.34 28.51 20.31
CA SER A 10 1.74 29.88 19.95
C SER A 10 0.87 30.73 18.99
N ASP A 11 0.21 31.71 19.61
CA ASP A 11 -0.07 33.10 19.17
C ASP A 11 0.23 33.49 17.71
N SER A 12 -0.49 32.92 16.75
CA SER A 12 -0.62 33.45 15.40
C SER A 12 -2.09 33.47 14.98
N ASP A 13 -2.64 34.68 14.96
CA ASP A 13 -3.90 35.06 14.31
C ASP A 13 -5.09 34.12 14.60
N ARG A 14 -5.80 34.36 15.72
CA ARG A 14 -7.03 33.65 16.11
C ARG A 14 -8.10 33.79 15.01
N LYS A 15 -8.00 32.98 13.95
CA LYS A 15 -9.02 32.85 12.93
C LYS A 15 -10.30 32.42 13.62
N LEU A 16 -11.30 33.31 13.57
CA LEU A 16 -12.66 33.02 13.99
C LEU A 16 -13.09 31.69 13.37
N GLN A 17 -13.36 30.72 14.23
CA GLN A 17 -13.86 29.43 13.79
C GLN A 17 -15.36 29.57 13.57
N PHE A 18 -15.83 29.40 12.33
CA PHE A 18 -17.24 29.59 11.95
C PHE A 18 -18.12 28.38 12.25
N TRP A 19 -17.54 27.21 12.53
CA TRP A 19 -18.28 25.98 12.81
C TRP A 19 -19.30 26.06 13.97
N PRO A 20 -19.12 26.89 15.03
CA PRO A 20 -20.13 27.02 16.08
C PRO A 20 -21.45 27.63 15.59
N LEU A 21 -21.45 28.33 14.45
CA LEU A 21 -22.66 28.90 13.84
C LEU A 21 -23.39 27.89 12.95
N ILE A 22 -22.78 26.76 12.65
CA ILE A 22 -23.30 25.77 11.70
C ILE A 22 -24.10 24.73 12.47
N LYS A 23 -25.42 24.69 12.23
CA LYS A 23 -26.32 23.71 12.85
C LYS A 23 -26.32 22.36 12.14
N LYS A 24 -26.38 22.36 10.79
CA LYS A 24 -26.50 21.15 9.97
C LYS A 24 -25.95 21.41 8.57
N ILE A 25 -25.23 20.44 8.02
CA ILE A 25 -24.76 20.43 6.64
C ILE A 25 -25.41 19.24 5.93
N HIS A 26 -26.04 19.49 4.79
CA HIS A 26 -26.52 18.41 3.90
C HIS A 26 -25.56 18.30 2.72
N VAL A 27 -25.07 17.08 2.47
CA VAL A 27 -24.20 16.78 1.33
C VAL A 27 -24.92 15.77 0.45
N TYR A 28 -25.20 16.16 -0.79
CA TYR A 28 -25.86 15.30 -1.77
C TYR A 28 -24.82 14.81 -2.77
N ILE A 29 -24.60 13.50 -2.80
CA ILE A 29 -23.64 12.85 -3.70
C ILE A 29 -24.28 11.67 -4.42
N ARG A 30 -23.92 11.47 -5.68
CA ARG A 30 -24.28 10.25 -6.41
C ARG A 30 -23.31 9.14 -5.99
N ALA A 31 -23.69 8.36 -4.98
CA ALA A 31 -22.90 7.24 -4.48
C ALA A 31 -23.72 5.95 -4.50
N PRO A 32 -23.14 4.81 -4.96
CA PRO A 32 -23.83 3.51 -4.96
C PRO A 32 -24.41 3.11 -3.60
N LEU A 33 -23.72 3.49 -2.51
CA LEU A 33 -24.13 3.23 -1.13
C LEU A 33 -25.50 3.83 -0.78
N LEU A 34 -25.88 4.93 -1.43
CA LEU A 34 -27.09 5.70 -1.13
C LEU A 34 -28.31 5.25 -1.96
N LYS A 35 -28.15 4.25 -2.84
CA LYS A 35 -29.13 3.84 -3.86
C LYS A 35 -30.52 3.50 -3.30
N TYR A 36 -30.59 2.89 -2.12
CA TYR A 36 -31.84 2.46 -1.50
C TYR A 36 -32.43 3.51 -0.52
N GLY A 37 -32.15 4.79 -0.74
CA GLY A 37 -32.62 5.88 0.14
C GLY A 37 -31.87 5.96 1.47
N VAL A 38 -30.67 5.37 1.54
CA VAL A 38 -29.81 5.45 2.74
C VAL A 38 -29.37 6.90 2.92
N THR A 39 -29.50 7.41 4.15
CA THR A 39 -28.94 8.69 4.58
C THR A 39 -27.95 8.42 5.71
N LEU A 40 -26.69 8.82 5.51
CA LEU A 40 -25.67 8.73 6.55
C LEU A 40 -25.64 10.04 7.34
N ILE A 41 -25.68 9.94 8.66
CA ILE A 41 -25.61 11.07 9.57
C ILE A 41 -24.33 10.92 10.40
N ASP A 42 -23.38 11.82 10.17
CA ASP A 42 -22.18 11.93 11.00
C ASP A 42 -22.53 12.76 12.24
N LEU A 43 -22.62 12.09 13.40
CA LEU A 43 -23.00 12.72 14.65
C LEU A 43 -21.77 13.27 15.37
N PRO A 44 -21.86 14.47 15.97
CA PRO A 44 -20.82 14.94 16.88
C PRO A 44 -20.67 13.95 18.06
N GLY A 45 -19.45 13.80 18.59
CA GLY A 45 -19.22 12.89 19.72
C GLY A 45 -20.10 13.25 20.92
N THR A 46 -20.60 12.25 21.66
CA THR A 46 -21.50 12.48 22.80
C THR A 46 -20.87 13.26 23.94
N HIS A 47 -19.53 13.37 23.96
CA HIS A 47 -18.75 14.16 24.91
C HIS A 47 -18.25 15.49 24.31
N ASP A 48 -19.00 16.05 23.35
CA ASP A 48 -18.62 17.33 22.75
C ASP A 48 -18.62 18.44 23.81
N ALA A 49 -17.55 19.23 23.87
CA ALA A 49 -17.45 20.36 24.79
C ALA A 49 -18.55 21.42 24.53
N ASN A 50 -19.15 21.42 23.34
CA ASN A 50 -20.27 22.30 23.00
C ASN A 50 -21.62 21.62 23.29
N ALA A 51 -22.28 22.06 24.36
CA ALA A 51 -23.61 21.58 24.76
C ALA A 51 -24.68 21.70 23.65
N GLY A 52 -24.58 22.71 22.78
CA GLY A 52 -25.47 22.85 21.63
C GLY A 52 -25.32 21.71 20.62
N ARG A 53 -24.09 21.21 20.41
CA ARG A 53 -23.83 20.07 19.52
C ARG A 53 -24.28 18.75 20.14
N ALA A 54 -24.09 18.57 21.45
CA ALA A 54 -24.61 17.41 22.16
C ALA A 54 -26.15 17.30 22.03
N ALA A 55 -26.86 18.42 22.24
CA ALA A 55 -28.32 18.46 22.08
C ALA A 55 -28.80 18.20 20.64
N ILE A 56 -28.05 18.68 19.63
CA ILE A 56 -28.34 18.39 18.22
C ILE A 56 -28.12 16.89 17.91
N ALA A 57 -27.05 16.29 18.45
CA ALA A 57 -26.80 14.85 18.32
C ALA A 57 -27.94 14.03 18.90
N GLU A 58 -28.35 14.32 20.14
CA GLU A 58 -29.43 13.59 20.82
C GLU A 58 -30.75 13.64 20.03
N LYS A 59 -31.06 14.80 19.44
CA LYS A 59 -32.25 14.93 18.58
C LYS A 59 -32.16 14.03 17.35
N HIS A 60 -31.02 14.04 16.64
CA HIS A 60 -30.86 13.23 15.44
C HIS A 60 -30.77 11.73 15.75
N MET A 61 -30.23 11.33 16.89
CA MET A 61 -30.26 9.93 17.34
C MET A 61 -31.68 9.38 17.44
N LYS A 62 -32.68 10.20 17.79
CA LYS A 62 -34.09 9.77 17.84
C LYS A 62 -34.70 9.53 16.45
N GLU A 63 -34.15 10.14 15.39
CA GLU A 63 -34.59 10.00 14.00
C GLU A 63 -33.86 8.85 13.27
N CYS A 64 -32.74 8.37 13.80
CA CYS A 64 -31.95 7.30 13.21
C CYS A 64 -32.63 5.94 13.36
N THR A 65 -32.62 5.14 12.29
CA THR A 65 -33.15 3.76 12.30
C THR A 65 -32.11 2.73 12.70
N HIS A 66 -30.83 2.98 12.39
CA HIS A 66 -29.71 2.08 12.70
C HIS A 66 -28.50 2.87 13.15
N PHE A 67 -27.68 2.27 14.01
CA PHE A 67 -26.48 2.90 14.57
C PHE A 67 -25.23 2.11 14.21
N PHE A 68 -24.20 2.84 13.76
CA PHE A 68 -22.86 2.29 13.57
C PHE A 68 -21.93 2.86 14.63
N ILE A 69 -21.40 1.98 15.49
CA ILE A 69 -20.38 2.37 16.46
C ILE A 69 -19.02 2.19 15.80
N ILE A 70 -18.30 3.29 15.60
CA ILE A 70 -17.02 3.31 14.91
C ILE A 70 -15.90 3.49 15.93
N ALA A 71 -14.94 2.55 15.96
CA ALA A 71 -13.76 2.64 16.82
C ALA A 71 -12.51 2.11 16.11
N ASP A 72 -11.35 2.66 16.46
CA ASP A 72 -10.08 2.08 15.99
C ASP A 72 -9.90 0.67 16.58
N ILE A 73 -9.51 -0.30 15.75
CA ILE A 73 -9.38 -1.71 16.16
C ILE A 73 -8.48 -1.91 17.37
N LYS A 74 -7.42 -1.11 17.54
CA LYS A 74 -6.49 -1.20 18.69
C LYS A 74 -7.16 -0.81 20.01
N ARG A 75 -8.18 0.03 19.95
CA ARG A 75 -8.93 0.51 21.13
C ARG A 75 -10.30 -0.13 21.24
N ALA A 76 -10.78 -0.84 20.22
CA ALA A 76 -12.14 -1.36 20.17
C ALA A 76 -12.46 -2.34 21.31
N MET A 77 -11.46 -3.04 21.84
CA MET A 77 -11.62 -3.93 23.00
C MET A 77 -11.77 -3.17 24.33
N ASP A 78 -11.05 -2.06 24.50
CA ASP A 78 -11.01 -1.30 25.76
C ASP A 78 -11.85 -0.03 25.74
N ASN A 79 -12.64 0.18 24.68
CA ASN A 79 -13.36 1.43 24.49
C ASN A 79 -14.51 1.56 25.50
N SER A 80 -14.22 2.18 26.64
CA SER A 80 -15.19 2.58 27.65
C SER A 80 -16.28 3.47 27.04
N THR A 81 -15.95 4.34 26.08
CA THR A 81 -16.93 5.16 25.35
C THR A 81 -17.88 4.31 24.50
N ALA A 82 -17.41 3.21 23.90
CA ALA A 82 -18.30 2.30 23.18
C ALA A 82 -19.22 1.56 24.16
N LYS A 83 -18.68 1.07 25.29
CA LYS A 83 -19.49 0.48 26.37
C LYS A 83 -20.54 1.45 26.88
N GLN A 84 -20.14 2.70 27.11
CA GLN A 84 -21.00 3.76 27.60
C GLN A 84 -22.05 4.17 26.57
N LEU A 85 -21.71 4.28 25.28
CA LEU A 85 -22.69 4.53 24.22
C LEU A 85 -23.71 3.39 24.10
N ILE A 86 -23.24 2.14 24.18
CA ILE A 86 -24.11 0.96 24.16
C ILE A 86 -25.04 1.02 25.38
N SER A 87 -24.50 1.21 26.58
CA SER A 87 -25.26 1.37 27.81
C SER A 87 -26.24 2.55 27.73
N GLU A 88 -25.82 3.75 27.34
CA GLU A 88 -26.68 4.94 27.21
C GLU A 88 -27.81 4.73 26.18
N LEU A 89 -27.55 4.05 25.06
CA LEU A 89 -28.58 3.70 24.09
C LEU A 89 -29.65 2.77 24.68
N PHE A 90 -29.28 1.92 25.65
CA PHE A 90 -30.18 0.99 26.32
C PHE A 90 -30.85 1.57 27.58
N THR A 91 -30.12 2.33 28.40
CA THR A 91 -30.59 2.89 29.68
C THR A 91 -31.47 4.13 29.48
N ASN A 92 -31.13 5.04 28.55
CA ASN A 92 -31.83 6.33 28.42
C ASN A 92 -33.25 6.24 27.83
N LYS A 93 -33.72 5.07 27.40
CA LYS A 93 -35.09 4.88 26.89
C LYS A 93 -36.01 4.05 27.81
N GLY A 94 -35.56 3.71 29.02
CA GLY A 94 -36.37 3.04 30.05
C GLY A 94 -36.95 1.68 29.61
N GLU A 95 -38.05 1.26 30.25
CA GLU A 95 -38.79 -0.01 30.07
C GLU A 95 -39.16 -0.36 28.61
N THR A 96 -38.94 0.56 27.66
CA THR A 96 -39.20 0.42 26.22
C THR A 96 -37.92 0.23 25.40
N ALA A 97 -36.84 -0.29 25.98
CA ALA A 97 -35.78 -0.96 25.22
C ALA A 97 -36.38 -2.20 24.53
N THR A 98 -37.20 -1.95 23.51
CA THR A 98 -37.77 -2.96 22.64
C THR A 98 -36.62 -3.74 22.01
N ASN A 99 -36.82 -5.05 21.81
CA ASN A 99 -35.88 -5.95 21.15
C ASN A 99 -35.30 -5.33 19.86
N ASP A 100 -36.10 -4.50 19.18
CA ASP A 100 -35.76 -3.71 18.00
C ASP A 100 -34.47 -2.88 18.12
N MET A 101 -34.16 -2.25 19.26
CA MET A 101 -32.94 -1.44 19.35
C MET A 101 -31.66 -2.28 19.47
N VAL A 102 -31.74 -3.47 20.07
CA VAL A 102 -30.60 -4.42 20.12
C VAL A 102 -30.26 -4.88 18.71
N GLU A 103 -31.26 -5.07 17.86
CA GLU A 103 -31.11 -5.57 16.50
C GLU A 103 -30.59 -4.49 15.52
N ASN A 104 -30.75 -3.21 15.85
CA ASN A 104 -30.43 -2.07 14.98
C ASN A 104 -29.02 -1.46 15.18
N VAL A 105 -28.13 -2.11 15.93
CA VAL A 105 -26.75 -1.64 16.17
C VAL A 105 -25.75 -2.53 15.44
N SER A 106 -24.72 -1.92 14.85
CA SER A 106 -23.57 -2.61 14.27
C SER A 106 -22.27 -1.95 14.68
N PHE A 107 -21.20 -2.73 14.83
CA PHE A 107 -19.88 -2.24 15.22
C PHE A 107 -18.92 -2.24 14.04
N VAL A 108 -18.12 -1.18 13.92
CA VAL A 108 -17.10 -1.05 12.88
C VAL A 108 -15.76 -0.74 13.53
N CYS A 109 -14.86 -1.70 13.48
CA CYS A 109 -13.46 -1.54 13.84
C CYS A 109 -12.70 -0.98 12.63
N THR A 110 -12.17 0.24 12.72
CA THR A 110 -11.35 0.86 11.67
C THR A 110 -9.88 0.51 11.82
N SER A 111 -9.07 0.87 10.81
CA SER A 111 -7.62 0.70 10.86
C SER A 111 -7.18 -0.77 10.96
N SER A 112 -7.96 -1.70 10.37
CA SER A 112 -7.65 -3.13 10.43
C SER A 112 -6.36 -3.52 9.69
N ASP A 113 -5.76 -2.61 8.93
CA ASP A 113 -4.43 -2.72 8.34
C ASP A 113 -3.30 -2.37 9.31
N ASN A 114 -3.54 -1.56 10.35
CA ASN A 114 -2.50 -1.15 11.29
C ASN A 114 -2.28 -2.23 12.34
N ILE A 115 -1.50 -3.26 11.99
CA ILE A 115 -1.21 -4.41 12.85
C ILE A 115 0.19 -4.36 13.44
N ASP A 116 0.27 -4.69 14.72
CA ASP A 116 1.51 -5.08 15.39
C ASP A 116 1.52 -6.61 15.53
N LYS A 117 2.52 -7.26 14.93
CA LYS A 117 2.67 -8.72 15.00
C LYS A 117 2.91 -9.18 16.44
N SER A 118 3.66 -8.40 17.23
CA SER A 118 4.01 -8.74 18.61
C SER A 118 2.78 -8.77 19.53
N GLU A 119 1.88 -7.80 19.37
CA GLU A 119 0.59 -7.74 20.08
C GLU A 119 -0.27 -8.95 19.71
N THR A 120 -0.35 -9.27 18.42
CA THR A 120 -1.16 -10.39 17.91
C THR A 120 -0.66 -11.73 18.46
N TYR A 121 0.65 -11.96 18.48
CA TYR A 121 1.25 -13.18 19.02
C TYR A 121 1.14 -13.29 20.54
N SER A 122 1.15 -12.16 21.25
CA SER A 122 0.94 -12.15 22.70
C SER A 122 -0.50 -12.50 23.06
N ALA A 123 -1.48 -12.00 22.28
CA ALA A 123 -2.89 -12.30 22.48
C ALA A 123 -3.29 -13.72 22.02
N LEU A 124 -2.60 -14.27 21.02
CA LEU A 124 -2.98 -15.52 20.35
C LEU A 124 -1.84 -16.57 20.38
N ALA A 125 -1.65 -17.21 21.52
CA ALA A 125 -0.58 -18.20 21.72
C ALA A 125 -0.64 -19.40 20.75
N VAL A 126 -1.84 -19.86 20.38
CA VAL A 126 -2.01 -20.96 19.41
C VAL A 126 -1.56 -20.51 18.01
N PHE A 127 -2.04 -19.36 17.57
CA PHE A 127 -1.67 -18.77 16.28
C PHE A 127 -0.17 -18.51 16.19
N ARG A 128 0.47 -18.05 17.28
CA ARG A 128 1.93 -17.89 17.35
C ARG A 128 2.68 -19.17 17.00
N LYS A 129 2.28 -20.31 17.56
CA LYS A 129 2.91 -21.61 17.28
C LYS A 129 2.73 -22.04 15.82
N GLU A 130 1.58 -21.76 15.22
CA GLU A 130 1.34 -22.06 13.81
C GLU A 130 2.20 -21.20 12.88
N MET A 131 2.51 -19.96 13.29
CA MET A 131 3.32 -19.03 12.51
C MET A 131 4.83 -19.22 12.68
N GLU A 132 5.29 -19.85 13.77
CA GLU A 132 6.71 -20.06 14.08
C GLU A 132 7.46 -20.73 12.90
N ALA A 133 6.93 -21.83 12.37
CA ALA A 133 7.54 -22.52 11.22
C ALA A 133 7.59 -21.66 9.94
N VAL A 134 6.61 -20.77 9.76
CA VAL A 134 6.53 -19.87 8.59
C VAL A 134 7.53 -18.72 8.73
N GLU A 135 7.71 -18.19 9.94
CA GLU A 135 8.69 -17.15 10.24
C GLU A 135 10.12 -17.66 10.18
N ASP A 136 10.38 -18.88 10.68
CA ASP A 136 11.68 -19.55 10.54
C ASP A 136 12.05 -19.74 9.07
N HIS A 137 11.07 -20.12 8.25
CA HIS A 137 11.26 -20.24 6.81
C HIS A 137 11.56 -18.89 6.15
N LEU A 138 10.86 -17.81 6.55
CA LEU A 138 11.14 -16.46 6.08
C LEU A 138 12.56 -16.02 6.45
N GLU A 139 13.00 -16.27 7.67
CA GLU A 139 14.36 -15.92 8.12
C GLU A 139 15.43 -16.72 7.35
N ALA A 140 15.18 -18.00 7.09
CA ALA A 140 16.04 -18.83 6.26
C ALA A 140 16.14 -18.28 4.82
N LEU A 141 15.02 -17.90 4.20
CA LEU A 141 15.01 -17.30 2.85
C LEU A 141 15.74 -15.96 2.82
N LYS A 142 15.53 -15.08 3.81
CA LYS A 142 16.25 -13.81 3.94
C LYS A 142 17.76 -14.03 4.07
N ARG A 143 18.16 -15.03 4.85
CA ARG A 143 19.57 -15.41 4.99
C ARG A 143 20.14 -15.88 3.65
N GLN A 144 19.42 -16.75 2.93
CA GLN A 144 19.84 -17.20 1.60
C GLN A 144 19.98 -16.03 0.61
N HIS A 145 19.04 -15.07 0.63
CA HIS A 145 19.10 -13.88 -0.21
C HIS A 145 20.31 -12.99 0.10
N VAL A 146 20.67 -12.82 1.37
CA VAL A 146 21.88 -12.06 1.75
C VAL A 146 23.17 -12.83 1.38
N GLU A 147 23.17 -14.14 1.55
CA GLU A 147 24.30 -15.00 1.16
C GLU A 147 24.50 -14.98 -0.37
N ALA A 148 23.42 -14.99 -1.13
CA ALA A 148 23.38 -14.83 -2.57
C ALA A 148 24.05 -13.52 -3.03
N ILE A 149 23.60 -12.37 -2.52
CA ILE A 149 24.18 -11.06 -2.85
C ILE A 149 25.69 -11.01 -2.52
N LYS A 150 26.09 -11.59 -1.38
CA LYS A 150 27.51 -11.65 -0.99
C LYS A 150 28.31 -12.54 -1.94
N ALA A 151 27.76 -13.66 -2.39
CA ALA A 151 28.41 -14.57 -3.33
C ALA A 151 28.55 -13.93 -4.72
N GLU A 152 27.50 -13.30 -5.24
CA GLU A 152 27.54 -12.57 -6.51
C GLU A 152 28.66 -11.51 -6.51
N LYS A 153 28.74 -10.71 -5.43
CA LYS A 153 29.79 -9.70 -5.28
C LYS A 153 31.19 -10.32 -5.26
N ARG A 154 31.39 -11.44 -4.55
CA ARG A 154 32.68 -12.16 -4.52
C ARG A 154 33.08 -12.67 -5.91
N TYR A 155 32.15 -13.28 -6.64
CA TYR A 155 32.44 -13.76 -7.99
C TYR A 155 32.72 -12.59 -8.95
N LYS A 156 32.03 -11.46 -8.81
CA LYS A 156 32.31 -10.24 -9.59
C LYS A 156 33.73 -9.73 -9.34
N GLU A 157 34.17 -9.68 -8.08
CA GLU A 157 35.54 -9.30 -7.70
C GLU A 157 36.57 -10.31 -8.24
N GLU A 158 36.27 -11.62 -8.16
CA GLU A 158 37.11 -12.69 -8.71
C GLU A 158 37.24 -12.58 -10.24
N VAL A 159 36.15 -12.33 -10.95
CA VAL A 159 36.16 -12.12 -12.41
C VAL A 159 37.06 -10.94 -12.78
N ILE A 160 36.99 -9.82 -12.05
CA ILE A 160 37.86 -8.66 -12.26
C ILE A 160 39.33 -9.04 -12.01
N LEU A 161 39.62 -9.72 -10.90
CA LEU A 161 40.99 -10.14 -10.57
C LEU A 161 41.57 -11.07 -11.64
N VAL A 162 40.84 -12.12 -12.01
CA VAL A 162 41.27 -13.09 -13.03
C VAL A 162 41.45 -12.40 -14.39
N ASP A 163 40.61 -11.43 -14.73
CA ASP A 163 40.76 -10.65 -15.95
C ASP A 163 42.06 -9.83 -15.97
N THR A 164 42.40 -9.15 -14.86
CA THR A 164 43.67 -8.44 -14.75
C THR A 164 44.87 -9.38 -14.87
N GLN A 165 44.79 -10.58 -14.28
CA GLN A 165 45.84 -11.61 -14.38
C GLN A 165 45.96 -12.14 -15.81
N LEU A 166 44.83 -12.36 -16.50
CA LEU A 166 44.79 -12.80 -17.90
C LEU A 166 45.45 -11.76 -18.81
N ARG A 167 45.16 -10.46 -18.59
CA ARG A 167 45.80 -9.34 -19.31
C ARG A 167 47.31 -9.30 -19.07
N LYS A 168 47.75 -9.41 -17.80
CA LYS A 168 49.18 -9.47 -17.43
C LYS A 168 49.88 -10.67 -18.10
N ALA A 169 49.31 -11.86 -18.02
CA ALA A 169 49.85 -13.08 -18.64
C ALA A 169 49.89 -12.98 -20.18
N GLY A 170 48.87 -12.36 -20.79
CA GLY A 170 48.81 -12.05 -22.22
C GLY A 170 49.95 -11.15 -22.68
N LYS A 171 50.14 -10.00 -22.02
CA LYS A 171 51.25 -9.07 -22.30
C LYS A 171 52.60 -9.79 -22.20
N ARG A 172 52.83 -10.58 -21.15
CA ARG A 172 54.08 -11.33 -20.96
C ARG A 172 54.32 -12.39 -22.02
N LEU A 173 53.28 -13.14 -22.39
CA LEU A 173 53.35 -14.14 -23.44
C LEU A 173 53.72 -13.51 -24.80
N SER A 174 53.12 -12.37 -25.14
CA SER A 174 53.44 -11.61 -26.37
C SER A 174 54.91 -11.21 -26.42
N VAL A 175 55.47 -10.69 -25.32
CA VAL A 175 56.90 -10.33 -25.22
C VAL A 175 57.79 -11.55 -25.48
N TRP A 176 57.50 -12.70 -24.85
CA TRP A 176 58.28 -13.92 -25.05
C TRP A 176 58.13 -14.51 -26.46
N MET A 177 56.94 -14.47 -27.06
CA MET A 177 56.72 -14.90 -28.45
C MET A 177 57.51 -14.01 -29.44
N ARG A 178 57.53 -12.69 -29.22
CA ARG A 178 58.35 -11.76 -30.00
C ARG A 178 59.84 -12.10 -29.89
N ARG A 179 60.32 -12.48 -28.69
CA ARG A 179 61.72 -12.91 -28.48
C ARG A 179 62.05 -14.23 -29.17
N LYS A 180 61.17 -15.22 -29.14
CA LYS A 180 61.32 -16.47 -29.92
C LYS A 180 61.47 -16.18 -31.41
N ASN A 181 60.66 -15.26 -31.95
CA ASN A 181 60.75 -14.85 -33.35
C ASN A 181 62.04 -14.09 -33.68
N GLN A 182 62.53 -13.23 -32.78
CA GLN A 182 63.80 -12.51 -32.96
C GLN A 182 65.02 -13.44 -32.88
N ALA A 183 65.03 -14.37 -31.92
CA ALA A 183 66.08 -15.38 -31.80
C ALA A 183 66.19 -16.24 -33.07
N ARG A 184 65.04 -16.62 -33.66
CA ARG A 184 64.98 -17.37 -34.92
C ARG A 184 65.52 -16.59 -36.12
N LYS A 185 65.29 -15.27 -36.20
CA LYS A 185 65.64 -14.44 -37.36
C LYS A 185 67.07 -13.88 -37.35
N LYS A 186 67.70 -13.71 -36.17
CA LYS A 186 68.93 -12.89 -36.02
C LYS A 186 70.17 -13.60 -35.47
N ASN A 187 70.23 -14.94 -35.48
CA ASN A 187 71.38 -15.73 -35.01
C ASN A 187 71.91 -15.25 -33.63
N TRP A 188 70.99 -15.16 -32.67
CA TRP A 188 71.15 -14.41 -31.41
C TRP A 188 72.05 -15.14 -30.39
N GLN A 189 72.85 -14.41 -29.60
CA GLN A 189 73.68 -14.95 -28.52
C GLN A 189 72.92 -15.04 -27.18
N TRP A 190 72.92 -16.22 -26.57
CA TRP A 190 72.25 -16.52 -25.30
C TRP A 190 73.00 -15.94 -24.09
N PRO A 191 72.32 -15.56 -22.97
CA PRO A 191 70.90 -15.70 -22.64
C PRO A 191 70.00 -14.56 -23.16
N VAL A 192 68.69 -14.82 -23.28
CA VAL A 192 67.67 -13.82 -23.66
C VAL A 192 66.94 -13.31 -22.42
N TYR A 193 67.01 -12.01 -22.18
CA TYR A 193 66.36 -11.36 -21.03
C TYR A 193 64.96 -10.85 -21.36
N PHE A 194 64.05 -10.90 -20.37
CA PHE A 194 62.77 -10.20 -20.39
C PHE A 194 63.03 -8.68 -20.25
N MET A 195 62.82 -7.88 -21.30
CA MET A 195 62.93 -6.40 -21.21
C MET A 195 61.56 -5.76 -21.14
N LYS A 196 61.43 -4.77 -20.25
CA LYS A 196 60.18 -4.03 -19.99
C LYS A 196 59.87 -2.92 -21.01
N LYS A 197 60.86 -2.36 -21.73
CA LYS A 197 60.72 -1.48 -22.93
C LYS A 197 62.10 -1.16 -23.54
N LEU A 198 62.13 -0.80 -24.84
CA LEU A 198 63.29 -0.28 -25.59
C LEU A 198 63.08 1.25 -25.79
N ASN A 199 63.98 2.06 -25.22
CA ASN A 199 64.28 3.49 -25.47
C ASN A 199 63.17 4.57 -25.37
N SER A 200 63.19 5.36 -24.27
CA SER A 200 62.96 6.82 -24.30
C SER A 200 64.26 7.63 -24.41
N ALA A 201 65.42 6.98 -24.40
CA ALA A 201 66.71 7.62 -24.62
C ALA A 201 67.17 7.37 -26.06
N ILE A 202 66.86 8.30 -26.97
CA ILE A 202 67.57 8.71 -28.20
C ILE A 202 66.56 9.53 -29.01
N ARG A 203 66.34 10.78 -28.60
CA ARG A 203 65.83 11.86 -29.47
C ARG A 203 66.22 13.22 -28.89
N ASN A 204 67.51 13.39 -28.61
CA ASN A 204 68.11 14.73 -28.53
C ASN A 204 68.91 14.96 -29.81
N SER A 205 68.25 15.61 -30.77
CA SER A 205 68.94 16.38 -31.80
C SER A 205 68.08 17.58 -32.17
N SER A 206 68.68 18.75 -31.96
CA SER A 206 68.39 20.03 -32.59
C SER A 206 67.35 20.99 -31.97
N ARG A 207 67.92 21.97 -31.27
CA ARG A 207 67.64 23.43 -31.36
C ARG A 207 66.33 23.96 -30.75
N LYS A 208 66.47 24.63 -29.60
CA LYS A 208 66.34 26.10 -29.55
C LYS A 208 66.90 26.70 -28.24
N ARG A 209 67.31 27.95 -28.37
CA ARG A 209 68.17 28.73 -27.47
C ARG A 209 67.43 29.25 -26.24
N LYS A 210 68.13 29.16 -25.10
CA LYS A 210 68.32 30.16 -24.02
C LYS A 210 67.59 31.52 -24.15
N ARG A 211 66.76 31.85 -23.13
CA ARG A 211 66.62 33.10 -22.33
C ARG A 211 65.42 32.91 -21.39
N ALA A 212 65.56 32.90 -20.06
CA ALA A 212 65.87 33.95 -19.07
C ALA A 212 64.60 34.57 -18.45
N ASP A 213 64.54 34.50 -17.12
CA ASP A 213 63.79 35.29 -16.11
C ASP A 213 62.27 35.46 -16.21
N SER A 214 61.54 35.05 -15.16
CA SER A 214 61.14 35.92 -14.03
C SER A 214 59.97 35.31 -13.24
N GLU A 215 59.91 35.67 -11.96
CA GLU A 215 59.02 35.23 -10.89
C GLU A 215 57.52 35.60 -11.08
N GLU A 216 56.74 35.13 -10.10
CA GLU A 216 55.41 35.58 -9.64
C GLU A 216 54.15 34.79 -10.07
N THR A 217 53.56 34.16 -9.05
CA THR A 217 52.13 33.82 -8.86
C THR A 217 51.23 35.08 -8.91
N PRO A 218 49.91 35.01 -8.64
CA PRO A 218 48.82 34.09 -9.05
C PRO A 218 47.65 34.90 -9.67
N THR A 219 46.53 34.29 -10.09
CA THR A 219 45.16 34.67 -9.65
C THR A 219 44.01 34.07 -10.47
N LYS A 220 43.02 33.59 -9.69
CA LYS A 220 41.55 33.75 -9.80
C LYS A 220 40.77 33.30 -11.06
N ARG A 221 39.82 32.40 -10.74
CA ARG A 221 38.36 32.45 -10.97
C ARG A 221 37.89 32.63 -12.42
N GLN A 222 37.02 31.73 -12.88
CA GLN A 222 35.57 31.91 -12.74
C GLN A 222 34.78 30.65 -13.11
N LYS A 223 33.56 30.62 -12.57
CA LYS A 223 32.56 29.57 -12.45
C LYS A 223 31.41 29.89 -13.41
N GLN A 224 30.76 28.89 -14.02
CA GLN A 224 29.30 28.70 -14.19
C GLN A 224 29.05 27.69 -15.33
N GLU A 225 28.42 26.54 -15.05
CA GLU A 225 26.95 26.30 -15.04
C GLU A 225 26.36 26.43 -16.45
N ASP A 226 25.80 25.35 -17.02
CA ASP A 226 24.34 25.16 -17.11
C ASP A 226 23.95 23.85 -17.83
N PHE A 227 22.74 23.40 -17.49
CA PHE A 227 21.91 22.28 -17.91
C PHE A 227 21.68 22.10 -19.42
N GLY A 228 21.27 20.88 -19.81
CA GLY A 228 20.47 20.67 -21.03
C GLY A 228 20.30 19.20 -21.40
N TYR A 229 19.14 18.62 -21.06
CA TYR A 229 18.64 17.34 -21.59
C TYR A 229 18.36 17.46 -23.10
N GLU A 230 18.59 16.39 -23.86
CA GLU A 230 17.68 15.98 -24.95
C GLU A 230 18.02 14.54 -25.42
N VAL A 231 16.95 13.74 -25.56
CA VAL A 231 16.93 12.40 -26.18
C VAL A 231 16.36 12.58 -27.60
N PRO A 232 16.84 11.84 -28.59
CA PRO A 232 15.93 10.99 -29.39
C PRO A 232 16.56 9.61 -29.67
N ASP A 233 15.93 8.49 -29.34
CA ASP A 233 14.81 7.83 -30.03
C ASP A 233 15.17 7.37 -31.47
N SER A 234 15.33 6.06 -31.66
CA SER A 234 14.92 5.34 -32.89
C SER A 234 15.09 3.82 -32.77
N ASP A 235 14.01 3.14 -33.14
CA ASP A 235 13.76 1.69 -33.27
C ASP A 235 14.67 0.92 -34.27
N ALA A 236 14.78 -0.40 -34.06
CA ALA A 236 14.73 -1.51 -35.04
C ALA A 236 15.32 -2.78 -34.37
N GLU A 237 14.52 -3.80 -34.05
CA GLU A 237 14.24 -5.03 -34.85
C GLU A 237 15.53 -5.84 -35.15
N ASP A 238 15.72 -6.94 -34.43
CA ASP A 238 15.50 -8.34 -34.87
C ASP A 238 16.57 -8.82 -35.87
N ASP A 239 17.41 -9.76 -35.44
CA ASP A 239 17.49 -11.09 -36.07
C ASP A 239 18.50 -11.97 -35.32
N ASP A 240 18.03 -13.19 -35.03
CA ASP A 240 18.85 -14.35 -34.72
C ASP A 240 19.84 -14.62 -35.86
N ASP A 241 21.07 -15.05 -35.54
CA ASP A 241 21.57 -16.30 -36.11
C ASP A 241 22.90 -16.74 -35.50
N GLU A 242 23.03 -18.06 -35.53
CA GLU A 242 24.06 -18.91 -34.99
C GLU A 242 25.44 -18.71 -35.68
N ASP A 243 26.44 -19.28 -35.01
CA ASP A 243 27.62 -19.92 -35.57
C ASP A 243 28.99 -19.23 -35.59
N GLU A 244 29.92 -20.07 -35.09
CA GLU A 244 31.27 -20.33 -35.55
C GLU A 244 32.43 -19.45 -35.07
N ASP A 245 33.20 -20.06 -34.16
CA ASP A 245 34.61 -19.83 -33.89
C ASP A 245 35.41 -19.70 -35.20
N GLU A 246 35.77 -18.47 -35.58
CA GLU A 246 37.04 -18.23 -36.28
C GLU A 246 37.75 -16.99 -35.71
N SER A 247 39.02 -17.24 -35.40
CA SER A 247 39.96 -16.35 -34.76
C SER A 247 40.49 -15.27 -35.68
N GLU A 248 40.30 -13.99 -35.33
CA GLU A 248 41.22 -12.90 -35.67
C GLU A 248 41.36 -11.94 -34.48
N GLU A 249 42.54 -11.92 -33.85
CA GLU A 249 42.89 -10.91 -32.84
C GLU A 249 43.16 -9.58 -33.57
N SER A 250 42.23 -8.62 -33.48
CA SER A 250 42.49 -7.23 -33.84
C SER A 250 43.27 -6.55 -32.71
N ASP A 251 44.45 -6.03 -33.07
CA ASP A 251 45.29 -5.18 -32.21
C ASP A 251 44.63 -3.80 -32.10
N ASP A 252 43.81 -3.58 -31.08
CA ASP A 252 43.45 -2.24 -30.63
C ASP A 252 44.46 -1.76 -29.59
N ASP A 253 45.27 -0.79 -30.03
CA ASP A 253 46.15 0.03 -29.21
C ASP A 253 45.30 0.90 -28.25
N ASP A 254 45.13 0.47 -27.01
CA ASP A 254 44.64 1.31 -25.92
C ASP A 254 45.76 1.69 -24.94
N ASP A 255 45.82 3.00 -24.72
CA ASP A 255 46.84 3.76 -24.02
C ASP A 255 47.29 3.18 -22.66
N ASP A 256 48.61 3.19 -22.48
CA ASP A 256 49.35 2.79 -21.29
C ASP A 256 49.06 3.76 -20.12
N ASP A 257 48.16 3.38 -19.22
CA ASP A 257 48.32 3.76 -17.81
C ASP A 257 49.34 2.82 -17.16
N ASP A 258 50.47 3.41 -16.77
CA ASP A 258 51.61 2.78 -16.09
C ASP A 258 51.16 2.10 -14.79
N VAL A 259 50.93 0.78 -14.84
CA VAL A 259 50.89 -0.04 -13.64
C VAL A 259 52.30 -0.56 -13.37
N GLU A 260 52.97 0.00 -12.37
CA GLU A 260 54.18 -0.58 -11.81
C GLU A 260 53.93 -2.07 -11.48
N PHE A 261 54.65 -2.96 -12.15
CA PHE A 261 54.70 -4.39 -11.78
C PHE A 261 55.32 -4.53 -10.38
N SER A 262 54.47 -4.66 -9.36
CA SER A 262 54.84 -5.06 -8.00
C SER A 262 53.82 -6.06 -7.44
N ASP A 263 53.56 -7.13 -8.20
CA ASP A 263 52.72 -8.24 -7.75
C ASP A 263 53.43 -9.57 -8.05
N ASP A 264 53.98 -10.18 -7.01
CA ASP A 264 54.79 -11.41 -7.00
C ASP A 264 53.99 -12.70 -7.28
N THR A 265 52.70 -12.58 -7.61
CA THR A 265 51.78 -13.73 -7.73
C THR A 265 52.02 -14.64 -8.95
N VAL A 266 52.86 -14.26 -9.90
CA VAL A 266 53.28 -15.13 -11.02
C VAL A 266 54.80 -15.24 -11.05
N PRO A 267 55.40 -16.41 -10.71
CA PRO A 267 56.83 -16.64 -10.81
C PRO A 267 57.32 -16.24 -12.20
N ALA A 268 58.15 -15.21 -12.21
CA ALA A 268 58.46 -14.48 -13.41
C ALA A 268 59.86 -14.83 -13.88
N PRO A 269 60.05 -15.76 -14.84
CA PRO A 269 61.38 -15.94 -15.43
C PRO A 269 61.81 -14.61 -16.05
N THR A 270 62.96 -14.11 -15.63
CA THR A 270 63.56 -12.85 -16.08
C THR A 270 64.53 -13.06 -17.23
N LEU A 271 64.97 -14.30 -17.46
CA LEU A 271 65.87 -14.70 -18.53
C LEU A 271 65.61 -16.14 -18.98
N ALA A 272 65.94 -16.45 -20.23
CA ALA A 272 66.01 -17.79 -20.79
C ALA A 272 67.46 -18.07 -21.24
N LYS A 273 68.09 -19.13 -20.73
CA LYS A 273 69.51 -19.44 -20.96
C LYS A 273 69.76 -20.17 -22.29
N ASN A 274 68.75 -20.83 -22.82
CA ASN A 274 68.83 -21.65 -24.03
C ASN A 274 67.45 -21.74 -24.72
N PRO A 275 67.39 -22.23 -25.98
CA PRO A 275 66.14 -22.31 -26.75
C PRO A 275 65.05 -23.12 -26.06
N ASP A 276 65.44 -24.18 -25.35
CA ASP A 276 64.53 -25.09 -24.67
C ASP A 276 63.86 -24.43 -23.46
N GLU A 277 64.61 -23.68 -22.63
CA GLU A 277 64.04 -22.87 -21.54
C GLU A 277 63.07 -21.81 -22.09
N LEU A 278 63.38 -21.17 -23.23
CA LEU A 278 62.48 -20.19 -23.85
C LEU A 278 61.17 -20.83 -24.32
N GLN A 279 61.22 -22.04 -24.88
CA GLN A 279 60.01 -22.77 -25.27
C GLN A 279 59.18 -23.19 -24.06
N GLU A 280 59.84 -23.65 -22.99
CA GLU A 280 59.17 -24.05 -21.76
C GLU A 280 58.49 -22.86 -21.06
N ILE A 281 59.14 -21.68 -21.03
CA ILE A 281 58.53 -20.45 -20.51
C ILE A 281 57.26 -20.07 -21.30
N ILE A 282 57.30 -20.15 -22.64
CA ILE A 282 56.13 -19.88 -23.49
C ILE A 282 55.02 -20.90 -23.22
N LYS A 283 55.36 -22.18 -23.08
CA LYS A 283 54.41 -23.26 -22.76
C LYS A 283 53.76 -23.04 -21.40
N GLN A 284 54.54 -22.63 -20.39
CA GLN A 284 54.03 -22.27 -19.06
C GLN A 284 53.05 -21.10 -19.12
N PHE A 285 53.39 -20.00 -19.80
CA PHE A 285 52.45 -18.86 -19.93
C PHE A 285 51.19 -19.20 -20.72
N ARG A 286 51.27 -20.11 -21.72
CA ARG A 286 50.07 -20.63 -22.40
C ARG A 286 49.19 -21.45 -21.47
N ALA A 287 49.79 -22.35 -20.68
CA ALA A 287 49.06 -23.14 -19.68
C ALA A 287 48.41 -22.24 -18.61
N ILE A 288 49.12 -21.22 -18.12
CA ILE A 288 48.59 -20.22 -17.17
C ILE A 288 47.40 -19.45 -17.78
N LYS A 289 47.49 -19.02 -19.05
CA LYS A 289 46.34 -18.35 -19.70
C LYS A 289 45.14 -19.29 -19.82
N GLU A 290 45.36 -20.56 -20.12
CA GLU A 290 44.28 -21.55 -20.23
C GLU A 290 43.59 -21.80 -18.88
N THR A 291 44.36 -21.93 -17.79
CA THR A 291 43.80 -22.10 -16.44
C THR A 291 43.02 -20.86 -16.00
N LEU A 292 43.56 -19.66 -16.23
CA LEU A 292 42.88 -18.40 -15.93
C LEU A 292 41.61 -18.23 -16.76
N ARG A 293 41.59 -18.64 -18.03
CA ARG A 293 40.37 -18.64 -18.87
C ARG A 293 39.29 -19.54 -18.26
N LYS A 294 39.64 -20.78 -17.89
CA LYS A 294 38.71 -21.73 -17.25
C LYS A 294 38.17 -21.18 -15.92
N GLN A 295 39.02 -20.57 -15.10
CA GLN A 295 38.61 -19.90 -13.86
C GLN A 295 37.66 -18.73 -14.13
N LYS A 296 37.98 -17.86 -15.09
CA LYS A 296 37.11 -16.74 -15.49
C LYS A 296 35.74 -17.21 -15.95
N THR A 297 35.67 -18.25 -16.78
CA THR A 297 34.39 -18.80 -17.26
C THR A 297 33.59 -19.43 -16.13
N ALA A 298 34.23 -20.13 -15.20
CA ALA A 298 33.57 -20.73 -14.04
C ALA A 298 33.03 -19.64 -13.09
N ALA A 299 33.84 -18.63 -12.77
CA ALA A 299 33.44 -17.51 -11.93
C ALA A 299 32.32 -16.67 -12.56
N LYS A 300 32.37 -16.41 -13.88
CA LYS A 300 31.28 -15.75 -14.61
C LYS A 300 29.98 -16.56 -14.57
N ARG A 301 30.05 -17.88 -14.77
CA ARG A 301 28.86 -18.75 -14.70
C ARG A 301 28.27 -18.79 -13.30
N ALA A 302 29.11 -18.85 -12.27
CA ALA A 302 28.67 -18.80 -10.88
C ALA A 302 28.06 -17.44 -10.51
N GLN A 303 28.64 -16.34 -11.01
CA GLN A 303 28.08 -15.00 -10.87
C GLN A 303 26.70 -14.89 -11.51
N ALA A 304 26.55 -15.35 -12.77
CA ALA A 304 25.28 -15.29 -13.49
C ALA A 304 24.19 -16.11 -12.77
N ALA A 305 24.52 -17.33 -12.35
CA ALA A 305 23.58 -18.17 -11.59
C ALA A 305 23.09 -17.51 -10.30
N GLU A 306 23.96 -16.76 -9.60
CA GLU A 306 23.55 -16.03 -8.40
C GLU A 306 22.73 -14.78 -8.73
N SER A 307 23.10 -14.06 -9.80
CA SER A 307 22.37 -12.89 -10.31
C SER A 307 20.92 -13.25 -10.69
N ASP A 308 20.72 -14.43 -11.30
CA ASP A 308 19.38 -14.95 -11.64
C ASP A 308 18.59 -15.40 -10.39
N ARG A 309 19.29 -15.89 -9.36
CA ARG A 309 18.67 -16.40 -8.13
C ARG A 309 18.22 -15.29 -7.17
N ILE A 310 18.95 -14.19 -7.10
CA ILE A 310 18.63 -13.04 -6.22
C ILE A 310 17.19 -12.53 -6.41
N PRO A 311 16.70 -12.20 -7.63
CA PRO A 311 15.34 -11.69 -7.80
C PRO A 311 14.27 -12.73 -7.44
N ILE A 312 14.53 -14.02 -7.66
CA ILE A 312 13.61 -15.11 -7.27
C ILE A 312 13.48 -15.16 -5.75
N LEU A 313 14.61 -15.18 -5.02
CA LEU A 313 14.61 -15.17 -3.57
C LEU A 313 13.99 -13.88 -3.00
N ALA A 314 14.24 -12.73 -3.64
CA ALA A 314 13.64 -11.46 -3.23
C ALA A 314 12.11 -11.49 -3.36
N GLN A 315 11.60 -12.06 -4.45
CA GLN A 315 10.17 -12.23 -4.69
C GLN A 315 9.54 -13.21 -3.68
N GLU A 316 10.17 -14.37 -3.45
CA GLU A 316 9.71 -15.34 -2.44
C GLU A 316 9.65 -14.75 -1.02
N VAL A 317 10.67 -13.97 -0.64
CA VAL A 317 10.68 -13.22 0.64
C VAL A 317 9.51 -12.25 0.70
N ALA A 318 9.29 -11.46 -0.36
CA ALA A 318 8.20 -10.48 -0.40
C ALA A 318 6.82 -11.16 -0.31
N ASP A 319 6.60 -12.25 -1.05
CA ASP A 319 5.34 -12.98 -1.05
C ASP A 319 5.05 -13.61 0.32
N LEU A 320 6.08 -14.15 0.98
CA LEU A 320 5.94 -14.74 2.31
C LEU A 320 5.70 -13.65 3.38
N GLU A 321 6.31 -12.47 3.28
CA GLU A 321 6.04 -11.34 4.16
C GLU A 321 4.60 -10.83 4.06
N VAL A 322 4.06 -10.77 2.83
CA VAL A 322 2.66 -10.42 2.58
C VAL A 322 1.74 -11.49 3.18
N SER A 323 2.00 -12.77 2.90
CA SER A 323 1.24 -13.91 3.43
C SER A 323 1.20 -13.92 4.98
N ILE A 324 2.33 -13.67 5.64
CA ILE A 324 2.39 -13.56 7.10
C ILE A 324 1.52 -12.38 7.59
N SER A 325 1.66 -11.22 6.96
CA SER A 325 0.91 -10.02 7.35
C SER A 325 -0.60 -10.22 7.22
N GLU A 326 -1.04 -10.88 6.15
CA GLU A 326 -2.44 -11.23 5.92
C GLU A 326 -2.99 -12.19 6.97
N ARG A 327 -2.24 -13.26 7.29
CA ARG A 327 -2.61 -14.20 8.36
C ARG A 327 -2.73 -13.49 9.70
N CYS A 328 -1.80 -12.60 10.03
CA CYS A 328 -1.88 -11.81 11.25
C CYS A 328 -3.13 -10.92 11.28
N VAL A 329 -3.45 -10.22 10.18
CA VAL A 329 -4.65 -9.37 10.09
C VAL A 329 -5.91 -10.21 10.27
N ALA A 330 -6.02 -11.34 9.57
CA ALA A 330 -7.17 -12.24 9.67
C ALA A 330 -7.35 -12.79 11.11
N ALA A 331 -6.26 -13.25 11.73
CA ALA A 331 -6.29 -13.79 13.08
C ALA A 331 -6.71 -12.73 14.11
N ARG A 332 -6.13 -11.53 14.04
CA ARG A 332 -6.48 -10.41 14.92
C ARG A 332 -7.94 -9.99 14.71
N ASN A 333 -8.37 -9.82 13.46
CA ASN A 333 -9.74 -9.41 13.15
C ASN A 333 -10.76 -10.44 13.67
N ALA A 334 -10.48 -11.74 13.52
CA ALA A 334 -11.33 -12.79 14.06
C ALA A 334 -11.41 -12.76 15.60
N PHE A 335 -10.27 -12.56 16.27
CA PHE A 335 -10.20 -12.43 17.73
C PHE A 335 -10.99 -11.23 18.24
N VAL A 336 -10.73 -10.04 17.69
CA VAL A 336 -11.39 -8.78 18.09
C VAL A 336 -12.89 -8.87 17.85
N ARG A 337 -13.31 -9.38 16.68
CA ARG A 337 -14.72 -9.62 16.35
C ARG A 337 -15.42 -10.48 17.39
N LYS A 338 -14.80 -11.60 17.78
CA LYS A 338 -15.35 -12.50 18.80
C LYS A 338 -15.48 -11.80 20.15
N LYS A 339 -14.44 -11.08 20.58
CA LYS A 339 -14.44 -10.36 21.86
C LYS A 339 -15.50 -9.27 21.93
N ILE A 340 -15.65 -8.47 20.87
CA ILE A 340 -16.67 -7.41 20.81
C ILE A 340 -18.09 -7.99 20.86
N LYS A 341 -18.34 -9.09 20.14
CA LYS A 341 -19.63 -9.79 20.18
C LYS A 341 -19.97 -10.26 21.59
N GLN A 342 -19.02 -10.91 22.27
CA GLN A 342 -19.19 -11.38 23.65
C GLN A 342 -19.46 -10.23 24.62
N GLN A 343 -18.69 -9.15 24.48
CA GLN A 343 -18.84 -7.96 25.31
C GLN A 343 -20.19 -7.28 25.07
N TYR A 344 -20.68 -7.23 23.85
CA TYR A 344 -22.00 -6.66 23.53
C TYR A 344 -23.13 -7.45 24.20
N ALA A 345 -23.08 -8.79 24.11
CA ALA A 345 -24.05 -9.65 24.79
C ALA A 345 -24.02 -9.47 26.32
N TYR A 346 -22.82 -9.37 26.91
CA TYR A 346 -22.63 -9.11 28.33
C TYR A 346 -23.22 -7.76 28.77
N ILE A 347 -23.01 -6.68 28.00
CA ILE A 347 -23.57 -5.36 28.34
C ILE A 347 -25.10 -5.39 28.37
N ILE A 348 -25.72 -6.14 27.45
CA ILE A 348 -27.18 -6.27 27.41
C ILE A 348 -27.68 -7.10 28.59
N GLU A 349 -26.97 -8.17 28.94
CA GLU A 349 -27.27 -8.99 30.12
C GLU A 349 -27.21 -8.15 31.40
N GLU A 350 -26.15 -7.38 31.59
CA GLU A 350 -25.97 -6.47 32.73
C GLU A 350 -27.08 -5.40 32.81
N ALA A 351 -27.46 -4.81 31.67
CA ALA A 351 -28.56 -3.84 31.63
C ALA A 351 -29.93 -4.47 31.95
N ASP A 352 -30.17 -5.70 31.48
CA ASP A 352 -31.40 -6.43 31.77
C ASP A 352 -31.48 -6.86 33.25
N GLU A 353 -30.34 -7.15 33.88
CA GLU A 353 -30.25 -7.40 35.33
C GLU A 353 -30.55 -6.13 36.14
N GLU A 354 -29.95 -4.99 35.79
CA GLU A 354 -30.21 -3.71 36.45
C GLU A 354 -31.69 -3.30 36.37
N LEU A 355 -32.33 -3.52 35.21
CA LEU A 355 -33.76 -3.28 35.04
C LEU A 355 -34.62 -4.19 35.94
N LYS A 356 -34.24 -5.45 36.12
CA LYS A 356 -34.94 -6.39 37.02
C LYS A 356 -34.82 -5.97 38.48
N GLU A 357 -33.64 -5.53 38.91
CA GLU A 357 -33.42 -5.04 40.27
C GLU A 357 -34.24 -3.79 40.57
N ASN A 358 -34.31 -2.85 39.61
CA ASN A 358 -35.06 -1.61 39.75
C ASN A 358 -36.59 -1.78 39.71
N ALA A 359 -37.12 -2.83 39.07
CA ALA A 359 -38.56 -3.08 38.92
C ALA A 359 -39.26 -3.54 40.22
N GLY A 360 -38.51 -3.98 41.23
CA GLY A 360 -39.04 -4.41 42.54
C GLY A 360 -39.87 -5.71 42.53
N PRO A 361 -40.16 -6.29 43.72
CA PRO A 361 -40.75 -7.64 43.84
C PRO A 361 -42.23 -7.77 43.39
N ASN A 362 -42.90 -6.67 43.03
CA ASN A 362 -44.32 -6.67 42.64
C ASN A 362 -44.56 -6.59 41.12
N SER A 363 -43.52 -6.54 40.28
CA SER A 363 -43.67 -6.57 38.83
C SER A 363 -43.77 -8.01 38.32
N SER A 364 -44.95 -8.61 38.53
CA SER A 364 -45.27 -10.00 38.18
C SER A 364 -45.33 -10.29 36.66
N ASN A 365 -44.86 -9.38 35.80
CA ASN A 365 -44.90 -9.49 34.33
C ASN A 365 -43.56 -9.26 33.62
N PHE A 366 -42.44 -9.16 34.33
CA PHE A 366 -41.14 -8.84 33.72
C PHE A 366 -40.34 -10.11 33.34
N GLU A 367 -40.83 -10.90 32.39
CA GLU A 367 -40.07 -11.98 31.76
C GLU A 367 -39.11 -11.43 30.69
N LEU A 368 -38.06 -10.71 31.11
CA LEU A 368 -36.88 -10.49 30.25
C LEU A 368 -35.95 -11.71 30.33
N SER A 369 -36.31 -12.76 29.60
CA SER A 369 -35.41 -13.86 29.29
C SER A 369 -35.02 -13.80 27.82
N ARG A 370 -34.03 -12.96 27.51
CA ARG A 370 -33.45 -12.89 26.17
C ARG A 370 -32.42 -14.00 26.00
N ASN A 371 -32.25 -14.48 24.76
CA ASN A 371 -31.17 -15.40 24.43
C ASN A 371 -29.90 -14.60 24.09
N TYR A 372 -29.06 -14.32 25.08
CA TYR A 372 -27.83 -13.54 24.90
C TYR A 372 -26.83 -14.19 23.92
N ARG A 373 -26.86 -15.52 23.80
CA ARG A 373 -26.06 -16.22 22.79
C ARG A 373 -26.52 -15.92 21.37
N ALA A 374 -27.84 -15.86 21.15
CA ALA A 374 -28.39 -15.46 19.85
C ALA A 374 -28.01 -14.00 19.52
N ILE A 375 -28.00 -13.12 20.53
CA ILE A 375 -27.55 -11.73 20.38
C ILE A 375 -26.06 -11.68 19.98
N GLU A 376 -25.19 -12.43 20.66
CA GLU A 376 -23.75 -12.54 20.32
C GLU A 376 -23.55 -12.97 18.84
N GLU A 377 -24.30 -13.99 18.42
CA GLU A 377 -24.22 -14.57 17.07
C GLU A 377 -24.72 -13.59 16.01
N GLN A 378 -25.84 -12.91 16.26
CA GLN A 378 -26.47 -11.96 15.33
C GLN A 378 -25.74 -10.61 15.24
N PHE A 379 -25.09 -10.16 16.33
CA PHE A 379 -24.45 -8.85 16.37
C PHE A 379 -23.39 -8.70 15.28
N ARG A 380 -23.54 -7.68 14.43
CA ARG A 380 -22.67 -7.47 13.27
C ARG A 380 -21.50 -6.58 13.66
N VAL A 381 -20.30 -7.13 13.49
CA VAL A 381 -19.02 -6.43 13.68
C VAL A 381 -18.30 -6.45 12.34
N PHE A 382 -17.63 -5.38 11.94
CA PHE A 382 -16.82 -5.32 10.72
C PHE A 382 -15.43 -4.81 11.06
N CYS A 383 -14.38 -5.45 10.54
CA CYS A 383 -12.99 -5.04 10.75
C CYS A 383 -12.44 -4.43 9.46
N VAL A 384 -12.68 -3.14 9.27
CA VAL A 384 -12.47 -2.47 7.99
C VAL A 384 -11.15 -1.71 7.91
N SER A 385 -10.60 -1.67 6.69
CA SER A 385 -9.50 -0.78 6.35
C SER A 385 -9.91 0.14 5.20
N SER A 386 -10.13 1.41 5.51
CA SER A 386 -10.33 2.44 4.50
C SER A 386 -9.05 2.65 3.69
N HIS A 387 -7.88 2.65 4.33
CA HIS A 387 -6.59 2.84 3.66
C HIS A 387 -6.31 1.74 2.63
N GLY A 388 -6.45 0.46 3.02
CA GLY A 388 -6.29 -0.66 2.12
C GLY A 388 -7.31 -0.65 0.98
N TYR A 389 -8.58 -0.33 1.28
CA TYR A 389 -9.61 -0.22 0.25
C TYR A 389 -9.29 0.86 -0.79
N GLN A 390 -8.84 2.04 -0.37
CA GLN A 390 -8.51 3.14 -1.29
C GLN A 390 -7.24 2.84 -2.10
N LYS A 391 -6.26 2.12 -1.54
CA LYS A 391 -5.09 1.63 -2.27
C LYS A 391 -5.48 0.64 -3.36
N LEU A 392 -6.27 -0.38 -3.03
CA LEU A 392 -6.73 -1.38 -3.99
C LEU A 392 -7.66 -0.80 -5.08
N GLN A 393 -8.32 0.33 -4.80
CA GLN A 393 -9.07 1.11 -5.79
C GLN A 393 -8.18 2.01 -6.66
N GLY A 394 -6.86 2.00 -6.47
CA GLY A 394 -5.91 2.84 -7.23
C GLY A 394 -5.93 4.32 -6.87
N ARG A 395 -6.57 4.71 -5.76
CA ARG A 395 -6.71 6.12 -5.34
C ARG A 395 -5.57 6.59 -4.44
N LEU A 396 -4.96 5.67 -3.71
CA LEU A 396 -3.73 5.88 -2.96
C LEU A 396 -2.64 5.07 -3.66
N GLY A 397 -1.58 5.73 -4.11
CA GLY A 397 -0.48 5.05 -4.81
C GLY A 397 0.21 3.97 -3.96
N GLY A 398 0.88 3.04 -4.63
CA GLY A 398 1.63 1.94 -4.02
C GLY A 398 0.85 0.62 -3.94
N LYS A 399 1.60 -0.49 -3.84
CA LYS A 399 1.01 -1.82 -3.63
C LYS A 399 0.49 -1.96 -2.20
N ASP A 400 -0.61 -2.67 -2.01
CA ASP A 400 -1.07 -3.08 -0.68
C ASP A 400 -0.43 -4.42 -0.32
N GLY A 401 0.38 -4.45 0.73
CA GLY A 401 1.03 -5.67 1.22
C GLY A 401 0.23 -6.39 2.31
N LYS A 402 -1.01 -5.96 2.58
CA LYS A 402 -1.83 -6.47 3.70
C LYS A 402 -3.17 -7.05 3.27
N PHE A 403 -3.62 -6.75 2.06
CA PHE A 403 -4.87 -7.26 1.50
C PHE A 403 -4.70 -7.61 0.03
N GLN A 404 -5.08 -8.83 -0.35
CA GLN A 404 -5.03 -9.29 -1.74
C GLN A 404 -6.12 -8.69 -2.63
N ASN A 405 -7.27 -8.38 -2.05
CA ASN A 405 -8.46 -7.98 -2.80
C ASN A 405 -9.37 -7.06 -1.98
N LEU A 406 -10.32 -6.42 -2.66
CA LEU A 406 -11.23 -5.44 -2.06
C LEU A 406 -12.09 -6.04 -0.94
N GLU A 407 -12.48 -7.32 -1.05
CA GLU A 407 -13.31 -7.99 -0.04
C GLU A 407 -12.56 -8.21 1.28
N ALA A 408 -11.24 -8.44 1.21
CA ALA A 408 -10.39 -8.61 2.39
C ALA A 408 -10.34 -7.36 3.29
N THR A 409 -10.67 -6.18 2.74
CA THR A 409 -10.74 -4.92 3.49
C THR A 409 -12.06 -4.74 4.26
N GLU A 410 -13.03 -5.64 4.06
CA GLU A 410 -14.39 -5.65 4.61
C GLU A 410 -15.26 -4.42 4.30
N ILE A 411 -14.75 -3.42 3.59
CA ILE A 411 -15.55 -2.25 3.16
C ILE A 411 -16.70 -2.67 2.24
N PRO A 412 -16.52 -3.55 1.23
CA PRO A 412 -17.65 -4.04 0.42
C PRO A 412 -18.69 -4.80 1.24
N ALA A 413 -18.27 -5.60 2.21
CA ALA A 413 -19.17 -6.31 3.12
C ALA A 413 -20.01 -5.34 3.97
N LEU A 414 -19.38 -4.27 4.48
CA LEU A 414 -20.08 -3.21 5.21
C LEU A 414 -21.09 -2.47 4.31
N GLN A 415 -20.74 -2.18 3.06
CA GLN A 415 -21.66 -1.56 2.09
C GLN A 415 -22.87 -2.47 1.78
N ARG A 416 -22.63 -3.77 1.61
CA ARG A 416 -23.70 -4.77 1.42
C ARG A 416 -24.64 -4.82 2.62
N HIS A 417 -24.08 -4.82 3.84
CA HIS A 417 -24.88 -4.75 5.07
C HIS A 417 -25.76 -3.51 5.12
N VAL A 418 -25.21 -2.32 4.84
CA VAL A 418 -26.00 -1.07 4.75
C VAL A 418 -27.14 -1.17 3.74
N HIS A 419 -26.88 -1.76 2.57
CA HIS A 419 -27.93 -1.99 1.58
C HIS A 419 -29.00 -2.97 2.09
N ASP A 420 -28.60 -4.06 2.74
CA ASP A 420 -29.52 -5.07 3.24
C ASP A 420 -30.44 -4.49 4.32
N LEU A 421 -29.90 -3.67 5.24
CA LEU A 421 -30.69 -2.92 6.23
C LEU A 421 -31.69 -1.98 5.56
N ALA A 422 -31.33 -1.35 4.44
CA ALA A 422 -32.17 -0.37 3.76
C ALA A 422 -33.25 -0.98 2.85
N LYS A 423 -33.06 -2.21 2.36
CA LYS A 423 -33.97 -2.83 1.37
C LYS A 423 -35.42 -2.91 1.85
N GLN A 424 -35.65 -3.38 3.07
CA GLN A 424 -37.01 -3.58 3.58
C GLN A 424 -37.71 -2.24 3.88
N PRO A 425 -37.11 -1.29 4.62
CA PRO A 425 -37.67 0.05 4.78
C PRO A 425 -37.93 0.75 3.44
N HIS A 426 -37.01 0.63 2.49
CA HIS A 426 -37.16 1.20 1.15
C HIS A 426 -38.35 0.61 0.41
N ARG A 427 -38.54 -0.73 0.47
CA ARG A 427 -39.69 -1.40 -0.15
C ARG A 427 -41.00 -0.94 0.48
N VAL A 428 -41.07 -0.85 1.81
CA VAL A 428 -42.26 -0.38 2.53
C VAL A 428 -42.59 1.06 2.12
N ALA A 429 -41.59 1.95 2.11
CA ALA A 429 -41.76 3.34 1.68
C ALA A 429 -42.21 3.46 0.21
N ALA A 430 -41.68 2.61 -0.68
CA ALA A 430 -42.08 2.60 -2.09
C ALA A 430 -43.53 2.13 -2.30
N VAL A 431 -43.96 1.09 -1.55
CA VAL A 431 -45.35 0.61 -1.58
C VAL A 431 -46.31 1.67 -1.02
N ASP A 432 -45.95 2.29 0.11
CA ASP A 432 -46.75 3.36 0.71
C ASP A 432 -46.85 4.57 -0.23
N PHE A 433 -45.73 4.99 -0.84
CA PHE A 433 -45.72 6.03 -1.87
C PHE A 433 -46.66 5.69 -3.03
N SER A 434 -46.57 4.47 -3.57
CA SER A 434 -47.43 4.01 -4.68
C SER A 434 -48.91 4.05 -4.29
N ALA A 435 -49.25 3.65 -3.06
CA ALA A 435 -50.61 3.68 -2.56
C ALA A 435 -51.13 5.11 -2.39
N GLN A 436 -50.32 6.00 -1.80
CA GLN A 436 -50.65 7.41 -1.63
C GLN A 436 -50.77 8.14 -2.96
N PHE A 437 -49.87 7.86 -3.91
CA PHE A 437 -49.92 8.42 -5.25
C PHE A 437 -51.15 7.94 -6.03
N SER A 438 -51.51 6.67 -5.90
CA SER A 438 -52.75 6.14 -6.51
C SER A 438 -54.00 6.80 -5.92
N LYS A 439 -54.03 7.01 -4.60
CA LYS A 439 -55.12 7.77 -3.94
C LYS A 439 -55.19 9.20 -4.47
N PHE A 440 -54.05 9.87 -4.61
CA PHE A 440 -53.97 11.21 -5.17
C PHE A 440 -54.50 11.24 -6.62
N LEU A 441 -54.06 10.32 -7.49
CA LEU A 441 -54.54 10.24 -8.87
C LEU A 441 -56.04 9.96 -8.95
N ASN A 442 -56.58 9.11 -8.08
CA ASN A 442 -58.02 8.87 -7.99
C ASN A 442 -58.78 10.12 -7.56
N SER A 443 -58.31 10.83 -6.53
CA SER A 443 -58.90 12.12 -6.12
C SER A 443 -58.84 13.17 -7.23
N PHE A 444 -57.71 13.22 -7.96
CA PHE A 444 -57.55 14.10 -9.12
C PHE A 444 -58.51 13.72 -10.26
N ASN A 445 -58.68 12.43 -10.54
CA ASN A 445 -59.61 11.96 -11.57
C ASN A 445 -61.08 12.22 -11.19
N ILE A 446 -61.45 12.03 -9.93
CA ILE A 446 -62.79 12.40 -9.42
C ILE A 446 -63.03 13.89 -9.59
N TRP A 447 -62.05 14.72 -9.22
CA TRP A 447 -62.14 16.18 -9.41
C TRP A 447 -62.34 16.53 -10.89
N ARG A 448 -61.54 15.97 -11.79
CA ARG A 448 -61.65 16.20 -13.24
C ARG A 448 -62.99 15.74 -13.83
N THR A 449 -63.42 14.52 -13.54
CA THR A 449 -64.70 13.98 -14.05
C THR A 449 -65.90 14.70 -13.45
N SER A 450 -65.81 15.14 -12.20
CA SER A 450 -66.83 16.00 -11.60
C SER A 450 -66.94 17.37 -12.28
N GLU A 451 -65.88 17.88 -12.91
CA GLU A 451 -65.95 19.09 -13.74
C GLU A 451 -66.58 18.81 -15.12
N GLU A 452 -66.30 17.65 -15.72
CA GLU A 452 -66.83 17.23 -17.03
C GLU A 452 -68.33 16.87 -16.99
N ASP A 453 -68.78 16.13 -15.97
CA ASP A 453 -70.19 15.73 -15.81
C ASP A 453 -71.09 16.86 -15.30
N ARG A 454 -70.52 17.83 -14.55
CA ARG A 454 -71.23 19.01 -14.03
C ARG A 454 -71.28 20.14 -15.04
N GLY A 455 -71.84 19.88 -16.23
CA GLY A 455 -72.09 20.92 -17.24
C GLY A 455 -72.72 22.17 -16.61
N ALA A 456 -71.90 23.18 -16.32
CA ALA A 456 -72.23 24.39 -15.54
C ALA A 456 -72.95 24.23 -14.17
N GLU A 457 -73.25 23.03 -13.70
CA GLU A 457 -74.03 22.80 -12.45
C GLU A 457 -73.16 22.43 -11.25
N GLY A 458 -73.06 23.35 -10.30
CA GLY A 458 -72.40 23.16 -9.02
C GLY A 458 -72.03 24.51 -8.43
N THR A 459 -72.31 24.72 -7.14
CA THR A 459 -71.98 26.00 -6.51
C THR A 459 -70.47 26.26 -6.56
N LEU A 460 -70.07 27.52 -6.72
CA LEU A 460 -68.65 27.96 -6.65
C LEU A 460 -67.93 27.39 -5.41
N SER A 461 -68.67 27.23 -4.30
CA SER A 461 -68.20 26.63 -3.05
C SER A 461 -67.83 25.15 -3.19
N GLU A 462 -68.61 24.36 -3.92
CA GLU A 462 -68.33 22.93 -4.11
C GLU A 462 -67.11 22.70 -5.00
N LYS A 463 -66.98 23.46 -6.09
CA LYS A 463 -65.80 23.42 -6.97
C LYS A 463 -64.52 23.77 -6.20
N TYR A 464 -64.58 24.81 -5.36
CA TYR A 464 -63.48 25.21 -4.49
C TYR A 464 -63.11 24.13 -3.45
N ARG A 465 -64.10 23.48 -2.82
CA ARG A 465 -63.85 22.38 -1.85
C ARG A 465 -63.18 21.17 -2.51
N ALA A 466 -63.60 20.81 -3.72
CA ALA A 466 -63.02 19.69 -4.45
C ALA A 466 -61.55 19.97 -4.83
N ALA A 467 -61.26 21.16 -5.38
CA ALA A 467 -59.90 21.60 -5.69
C ALA A 467 -58.99 21.61 -4.45
N LYS A 468 -59.49 22.16 -3.33
CA LYS A 468 -58.75 22.20 -2.06
C LYS A 468 -58.44 20.82 -1.50
N THR A 469 -59.29 19.83 -1.74
CA THR A 469 -59.06 18.45 -1.31
C THR A 469 -57.87 17.82 -2.07
N VAL A 470 -57.80 18.06 -3.38
CA VAL A 470 -56.68 17.62 -4.22
C VAL A 470 -55.38 18.32 -3.83
N GLU A 471 -55.39 19.63 -3.61
CA GLU A 471 -54.22 20.38 -3.13
C GLU A 471 -53.73 19.88 -1.77
N THR A 472 -54.65 19.63 -0.83
CA THR A 472 -54.29 19.10 0.49
C THR A 472 -53.65 17.71 0.39
N ALA A 473 -54.16 16.85 -0.50
CA ALA A 473 -53.57 15.53 -0.75
C ALA A 473 -52.17 15.64 -1.39
N LEU A 474 -51.98 16.57 -2.32
CA LEU A 474 -50.68 16.85 -2.92
C LEU A 474 -49.68 17.37 -1.88
N ASP A 475 -50.07 18.33 -1.05
CA ASP A 475 -49.19 18.90 -0.04
C ASP A 475 -48.81 17.89 1.04
N ALA A 476 -49.73 17.01 1.43
CA ALA A 476 -49.43 15.88 2.31
C ALA A 476 -48.35 14.97 1.71
N MET A 477 -48.46 14.62 0.43
CA MET A 477 -47.43 13.83 -0.27
C MET A 477 -46.10 14.58 -0.38
N LYS A 478 -46.12 15.87 -0.73
CA LYS A 478 -44.89 16.68 -0.81
C LYS A 478 -44.15 16.71 0.52
N LYS A 479 -44.87 16.85 1.63
CA LYS A 479 -44.28 16.90 2.97
C LYS A 479 -43.55 15.60 3.37
N VAL A 480 -44.02 14.46 2.85
CA VAL A 480 -43.46 13.13 3.20
C VAL A 480 -42.34 12.72 2.23
N TYR A 481 -42.50 12.97 0.93
CA TYR A 481 -41.63 12.37 -0.09
C TYR A 481 -40.76 13.36 -0.86
N LEU A 482 -41.01 14.68 -0.76
CA LEU A 482 -40.11 15.67 -1.31
C LEU A 482 -39.25 16.27 -0.19
N PRO A 483 -37.93 16.41 -0.41
CA PRO A 483 -37.11 17.21 0.49
C PRO A 483 -37.63 18.65 0.52
N SER A 484 -37.51 19.32 1.67
CA SER A 484 -37.98 20.70 1.87
C SER A 484 -37.56 21.63 0.71
N PRO A 485 -38.43 22.55 0.23
CA PRO A 485 -38.22 23.33 -0.98
C PRO A 485 -36.98 24.24 -0.99
N THR A 486 -36.24 24.35 0.10
CA THR A 486 -35.04 25.19 0.20
C THR A 486 -33.86 24.73 -0.66
N THR A 487 -34.00 23.63 -1.43
CA THR A 487 -32.88 22.92 -2.07
C THR A 487 -32.98 22.77 -3.59
N MET A 488 -33.97 23.38 -4.26
CA MET A 488 -34.12 23.31 -5.73
C MET A 488 -33.79 24.63 -6.45
N TYR A 489 -32.72 25.31 -6.06
CA TYR A 489 -32.09 26.34 -6.91
C TYR A 489 -30.56 26.31 -6.78
N SER A 490 -29.92 25.63 -7.73
CA SER A 490 -28.68 26.04 -8.43
C SER A 490 -28.10 24.81 -9.12
N HIS A 491 -28.42 24.69 -10.41
CA HIS A 491 -27.57 23.99 -11.36
C HIS A 491 -26.53 24.97 -11.89
#